data_AF-A0A2I1H0G6-F1
#
_entry.id   AF-A0A2I1H0G6-F1
#
_cell.length_a   1.000
_cell.length_b   1.000
_cell.length_c   1.000
_cell.angle_alpha   90.00
_cell.angle_beta   90.00
_cell.angle_gamma   90.00
#
_symmetry.space_group_name_H-M   'P 1'
#
loop_
_entity.id
_entity.type
_entity.pdbx_description
1 polymer ?
#
loop_
_entity_poly.entity_id
_entity_poly.type
_entity_poly.pdbx_seq_one_letter_code
_entity_poly.pdbx_strand_id
1 'polypeptide(L)'
;MNNKDEKKIALNLDIKGAYYYCTFNLKGEFILYSYFYFHSAFEDHDIIWIYSTQTKNNKWECKRFYRIPEDYELISISKYDKVYLFSNDYIYEWNINTEKSV
;
A
#
# COMPACT_ATOMS: atom_id res chain seq x y z
N MET A 1 0.12 3.18 29.19
CA MET A 1 0.72 4.31 28.45
C MET A 1 -0.35 5.38 28.31
N ASN A 2 -0.17 6.54 28.96
CA ASN A 2 -1.03 7.70 28.75
C ASN A 2 -0.29 8.64 27.80
N ASN A 3 -0.39 8.43 26.49
CA ASN A 3 0.29 9.30 25.53
C ASN A 3 -0.53 10.57 25.31
N LYS A 4 -0.30 11.58 26.15
CA LYS A 4 -0.83 12.93 25.94
C LYS A 4 -0.31 13.59 24.64
N ASP A 5 0.70 13.00 23.99
CA ASP A 5 1.30 13.47 22.74
C ASP A 5 0.88 12.65 21.49
N GLU A 6 -0.20 11.87 21.58
CA GLU A 6 -0.73 11.12 20.43
C GLU A 6 -1.16 12.06 19.29
N LYS A 7 -0.37 12.08 18.21
CA LYS A 7 -0.74 12.75 16.97
C LYS A 7 -1.49 11.80 16.05
N LYS A 8 -2.78 12.06 15.85
CA LYS A 8 -3.60 11.33 14.87
C LYS A 8 -3.31 11.83 13.47
N ILE A 9 -3.10 10.90 12.54
CA ILE A 9 -2.95 11.19 11.11
C ILE A 9 -4.04 10.41 10.36
N ALA A 10 -4.85 11.11 9.57
CA ALA A 10 -5.88 10.50 8.76
C ALA A 10 -5.32 10.12 7.38
N LEU A 11 -5.69 8.96 6.86
CA LEU A 11 -5.45 8.60 5.45
C LEU A 11 -6.71 8.96 4.65
N ASN A 12 -6.56 9.46 3.42
CA ASN A 12 -7.69 9.65 2.50
C ASN A 12 -8.12 8.32 1.87
N LEU A 13 -8.41 7.33 2.69
CA LEU A 13 -8.72 5.97 2.27
C LEU A 13 -10.17 5.63 2.63
N ASP A 14 -10.99 5.46 1.61
CA ASP A 14 -12.40 5.09 1.76
C ASP A 14 -12.60 3.64 1.33
N ILE A 15 -12.06 2.73 2.14
CA ILE A 15 -12.14 1.29 1.87
C ILE A 15 -12.74 0.56 3.07
N LYS A 16 -13.67 -0.34 2.78
CA LYS A 16 -14.17 -1.33 3.75
C LYS A 16 -13.28 -2.58 3.61
N GLY A 17 -12.12 -2.58 4.26
CA GLY A 17 -11.16 -3.68 4.17
C GLY A 17 -10.26 -3.79 5.39
N ALA A 18 -9.72 -5.00 5.61
CA ALA A 18 -8.72 -5.25 6.62
C ALA A 18 -7.32 -4.91 6.08
N TYR A 19 -6.53 -4.19 6.88
CA TYR A 19 -5.16 -3.81 6.55
C TYR A 19 -4.20 -4.90 7.03
N TYR A 20 -3.45 -5.51 6.12
CA TYR A 20 -2.58 -6.64 6.48
C TYR A 20 -1.09 -6.26 6.58
N TYR A 21 -0.63 -5.21 5.90
CA TYR A 21 0.78 -4.80 5.94
C TYR A 21 1.00 -3.32 5.61
N CYS A 22 1.93 -2.67 6.31
CA CYS A 22 2.39 -1.33 5.97
C CYS A 22 3.88 -1.15 6.28
N THR A 23 4.51 -0.19 5.60
CA THR A 23 5.92 0.15 5.80
C THR A 23 6.18 1.60 5.40
N PHE A 24 7.39 2.10 5.68
CA PHE A 24 7.89 3.36 5.13
C PHE A 24 9.09 3.08 4.25
N ASN A 25 9.18 3.76 3.11
CA ASN A 25 10.39 3.74 2.31
C ASN A 25 11.42 4.77 2.80
N LEU A 26 12.63 4.71 2.23
CA LEU A 26 13.71 5.65 2.57
C LEU A 26 13.41 7.12 2.21
N LYS A 27 12.43 7.37 1.34
CA LYS A 27 11.96 8.73 1.02
C LYS A 27 10.98 9.28 2.06
N GLY A 28 10.62 8.45 3.05
CA GLY A 28 9.64 8.77 4.06
C GLY A 28 8.21 8.70 3.54
N GLU A 29 7.93 8.03 2.42
CA GLU A 29 6.57 7.76 1.97
C GLU A 29 5.98 6.60 2.76
N PHE A 30 4.70 6.70 3.09
CA PHE A 30 3.97 5.62 3.75
C PHE A 30 3.38 4.69 2.70
N ILE A 31 3.70 3.40 2.80
CA ILE A 31 3.25 2.37 1.87
C ILE A 31 2.29 1.44 2.62
N LEU A 32 1.11 1.26 2.06
CA LEU A 32 0.04 0.47 2.64
C LEU A 32 -0.40 -0.59 1.64
N TYR A 33 -0.43 -1.84 2.05
CA TYR A 33 -1.08 -2.91 1.30
C TYR A 33 -2.45 -3.20 1.92
N SER A 34 -3.47 -3.28 1.08
CA SER A 34 -4.83 -3.60 1.48
C SER A 34 -5.52 -4.49 0.46
N TYR A 35 -6.37 -5.36 0.97
CA TYR A 35 -7.36 -6.07 0.19
C TYR A 35 -8.62 -5.22 0.02
N PHE A 36 -9.06 -5.04 -1.21
CA PHE A 36 -10.19 -4.19 -1.57
C PHE A 36 -11.34 -5.01 -2.15
N TYR A 37 -12.47 -5.00 -1.44
CA TYR A 37 -13.69 -5.75 -1.77
C TYR A 37 -14.78 -4.80 -2.27
N PHE A 38 -15.20 -4.93 -3.54
CA PHE A 38 -16.40 -4.24 -4.06
C PHE A 38 -17.60 -5.17 -4.00
N HIS A 39 -18.66 -4.77 -3.30
CA HIS A 39 -19.90 -5.57 -3.17
C HIS A 39 -20.72 -5.71 -4.47
N SER A 40 -20.17 -5.35 -5.62
CA SER A 40 -20.87 -5.38 -6.90
C SER A 40 -19.90 -5.59 -8.08
N ALA A 41 -19.87 -6.81 -8.59
CA ALA A 41 -19.41 -7.21 -9.93
C ALA A 41 -17.92 -7.05 -10.30
N PHE A 42 -17.06 -6.57 -9.41
CA PHE A 42 -15.61 -6.55 -9.63
C PHE A 42 -14.93 -7.48 -8.63
N GLU A 43 -14.06 -8.33 -9.15
CA GLU A 43 -13.23 -9.26 -8.40
C GLU A 43 -12.45 -8.55 -7.29
N ASP A 44 -12.12 -9.30 -6.25
CA ASP A 44 -11.39 -8.75 -5.13
C ASP A 44 -9.94 -8.46 -5.51
N HIS A 45 -9.43 -7.31 -5.08
CA HIS A 45 -8.14 -6.83 -5.54
C HIS A 45 -7.22 -6.43 -4.41
N ASP A 46 -6.00 -6.92 -4.52
CA ASP A 46 -4.88 -6.49 -3.73
C ASP A 46 -4.31 -5.18 -4.27
N ILE A 47 -4.24 -4.17 -3.41
CA ILE A 47 -3.79 -2.82 -3.78
C ILE A 47 -2.66 -2.38 -2.86
N ILE A 48 -1.59 -1.87 -3.47
CA ILE A 48 -0.51 -1.15 -2.80
C ILE A 48 -0.75 0.35 -2.99
N TRP A 49 -0.96 1.07 -1.89
CA TRP A 49 -1.13 2.51 -1.83
C TRP A 49 0.16 3.18 -1.35
N ILE A 50 0.49 4.32 -1.94
CA ILE A 50 1.68 5.11 -1.55
C ILE A 50 1.23 6.53 -1.21
N TYR A 51 1.51 6.95 0.02
CA TYR A 51 1.09 8.24 0.57
C TYR A 51 2.28 9.18 0.74
N SER A 52 2.06 10.45 0.42
CA SER A 52 2.95 11.52 0.87
C SER A 52 2.78 11.70 2.38
N THR A 53 3.89 11.76 3.11
CA THR A 53 3.85 12.03 4.56
C THR A 53 3.91 13.52 4.89
N GLN A 54 4.06 14.38 3.88
CA GLN A 54 3.99 15.83 4.04
C GLN A 54 2.55 16.21 4.47
N THR A 55 2.37 16.42 5.77
CA THR A 55 1.04 16.62 6.35
C THR A 55 0.49 17.99 6.00
N LYS A 56 -0.63 18.03 5.29
CA LYS A 56 -1.56 19.17 5.30
C LYS A 56 -2.75 18.77 6.17
N ASN A 57 -3.07 19.54 7.21
CA ASN A 57 -4.19 19.29 8.12
C ASN A 57 -4.19 17.89 8.79
N ASN A 58 -3.02 17.36 9.13
CA ASN A 58 -2.86 16.01 9.71
C ASN A 58 -3.49 14.89 8.86
N LYS A 59 -3.57 15.09 7.55
CA LYS A 59 -4.06 14.12 6.59
C LYS A 59 -2.96 13.79 5.59
N TRP A 60 -2.80 12.52 5.28
CA TRP A 60 -1.96 12.05 4.19
C TRP A 60 -2.82 11.71 2.99
N GLU A 61 -2.38 12.21 1.83
CA GLU A 61 -3.03 11.98 0.56
C GLU A 61 -2.26 10.92 -0.23
N CYS A 62 -3.00 9.96 -0.78
CA CYS A 62 -2.47 8.95 -1.68
C CYS A 62 -1.91 9.64 -2.92
N LYS A 63 -0.63 9.38 -3.23
CA LYS A 63 0.05 9.87 -4.42
C LYS A 63 -0.19 8.97 -5.62
N ARG A 64 -0.24 7.66 -5.39
CA ARG A 64 -0.36 6.60 -6.41
C ARG A 64 -0.76 5.29 -5.76
N PHE A 65 -1.34 4.41 -6.56
CA PHE A 65 -1.68 3.05 -6.15
C PHE A 65 -1.40 2.07 -7.29
N TYR A 66 -1.18 0.81 -6.91
CA TYR A 66 -0.90 -0.29 -7.83
C TYR A 66 -1.77 -1.47 -7.46
N ARG A 67 -2.49 -2.03 -8.44
CA ARG A 67 -3.17 -3.31 -8.29
C ARG A 67 -2.14 -4.44 -8.48
N ILE A 68 -2.11 -5.37 -7.54
CA ILE A 68 -1.37 -6.63 -7.71
C ILE A 68 -2.20 -7.52 -8.65
N PRO A 69 -1.58 -8.14 -9.67
CA PRO A 69 -2.28 -9.09 -10.52
C PRO A 69 -2.88 -10.25 -9.72
N GLU A 70 -3.97 -10.82 -10.20
CA GLU A 70 -4.53 -12.05 -9.63
C GLU A 70 -3.52 -13.19 -9.66
N ASP A 71 -3.66 -14.13 -8.71
CA ASP A 71 -2.76 -15.27 -8.49
C ASP A 71 -1.36 -14.94 -7.96
N TYR A 72 -1.13 -13.71 -7.50
CA TYR A 72 0.10 -13.31 -6.80
C TYR A 72 -0.19 -13.06 -5.33
N GLU A 73 0.62 -13.65 -4.46
CA GLU A 73 0.61 -13.38 -3.02
C GLU A 73 1.70 -12.38 -2.65
N LEU A 74 1.38 -11.39 -1.82
CA LEU A 74 2.37 -10.45 -1.30
C LEU A 74 3.27 -11.15 -0.26
N ILE A 75 4.57 -11.23 -0.55
CA ILE A 75 5.56 -11.69 0.44
C ILE A 75 5.98 -10.51 1.33
N SER A 76 6.43 -9.41 0.72
CA SER A 76 6.89 -8.23 1.45
C SER A 76 7.01 -6.99 0.57
N ILE A 77 7.02 -5.82 1.22
CA ILE A 77 7.40 -4.55 0.61
C ILE A 77 8.60 -4.01 1.38
N SER A 78 9.74 -3.92 0.72
CA SER A 78 10.97 -3.42 1.33
C SER A 78 11.00 -1.88 1.39
N LYS A 79 11.77 -1.34 2.34
CA LYS A 79 12.04 0.10 2.43
C LYS A 79 12.77 0.69 1.20
N TYR A 80 13.30 -0.17 0.33
CA TYR A 80 14.03 0.19 -0.90
C TYR A 80 13.12 0.21 -2.14
N ASP A 81 11.81 0.36 -1.96
CA ASP A 81 10.84 0.44 -3.05
C ASP A 81 10.75 -0.86 -3.89
N LYS A 82 11.11 -2.00 -3.31
CA LYS A 82 10.94 -3.34 -3.91
C LYS A 82 9.76 -4.08 -3.29
N VAL A 83 8.90 -4.64 -4.12
CA VAL A 83 7.81 -5.55 -3.77
C VAL A 83 8.20 -6.95 -4.20
N TYR A 84 8.05 -7.91 -3.30
CA TYR A 84 8.27 -9.32 -3.57
C TYR A 84 6.94 -10.05 -3.58
N LEU A 85 6.64 -10.73 -4.69
CA LEU A 85 5.41 -11.50 -4.88
C LEU A 85 5.74 -12.97 -5.11
N PHE A 86 4.86 -13.86 -4.67
CA PHE A 86 4.93 -15.29 -4.92
C PHE A 86 3.84 -15.71 -5.89
N SER A 87 4.19 -16.51 -6.91
CA SER A 87 3.22 -17.17 -7.79
C SER A 87 3.87 -18.36 -8.50
N ASN A 88 3.14 -19.48 -8.65
CA ASN A 88 3.58 -20.67 -9.38
C ASN A 88 4.98 -21.20 -9.00
N ASP A 89 5.33 -21.24 -7.71
CA ASP A 89 6.65 -21.63 -7.18
C ASP A 89 7.81 -20.67 -7.52
N TYR A 90 7.52 -19.47 -8.02
CA TYR A 90 8.50 -18.42 -8.30
C TYR A 90 8.33 -17.20 -7.38
N ILE A 91 9.45 -16.51 -7.12
CA ILE A 91 9.47 -15.20 -6.49
C ILE A 91 9.71 -14.13 -7.56
N TYR A 92 8.85 -13.13 -7.60
CA TYR A 92 8.92 -11.99 -8.50
C TYR A 92 9.31 -10.74 -7.73
N GLU A 93 10.23 -9.96 -8.27
CA GLU A 93 10.62 -8.65 -7.73
C GLU A 93 10.07 -7.53 -8.62
N TRP A 94 9.35 -6.58 -8.04
CA TRP A 94 8.85 -5.38 -8.71
C TRP A 94 9.36 -4.11 -8.02
N ASN A 95 9.83 -3.13 -8.80
CA ASN A 95 10.11 -1.78 -8.33
C ASN A 95 8.86 -0.89 -8.41
N ILE A 96 8.37 -0.37 -7.28
CA ILE A 96 7.18 0.50 -7.24
C ILE A 96 7.44 1.91 -7.79
N ASN A 97 8.69 2.28 -8.07
CA ASN A 97 9.04 3.55 -8.68
C ASN A 97 9.09 3.50 -10.20
N THR A 98 9.17 2.33 -10.82
CA THR A 98 9.21 2.25 -12.28
C THR A 98 7.78 2.42 -12.78
N GLU A 99 7.48 3.58 -13.35
CA GLU A 99 6.30 3.78 -14.19
C GLU A 99 6.33 2.71 -15.28
N LYS A 100 5.46 1.70 -15.17
CA LYS A 100 5.04 0.98 -16.36
C LYS A 100 4.10 1.92 -17.09
N SER A 101 4.65 2.78 -17.94
CA SER A 101 3.89 3.37 -19.03
C SER A 101 3.33 2.20 -19.83
N VAL A 102 2.02 2.02 -19.82
CA VAL A 102 1.31 1.22 -20.82
C VAL A 102 0.85 2.18 -21.90
#